data_AF-A0A1F4UIH4-F1
#
_entry.id   AF-A0A1F4UIH4-F1
#
_cell.length_a   1.000
_cell.length_b   1.000
_cell.length_c   1.000
_cell.angle_alpha   90.00
_cell.angle_beta   90.00
_cell.angle_gamma   90.00
#
_symmetry.space_group_name_H-M   'P 1'
#
loop_
_entity.id
_entity.type
_entity.pdbx_description
1 polymer ?
#
loop_
_entity_poly.entity_id
_entity_poly.type
_entity_poly.pdbx_seq_one_letter_code
_entity_poly.pdbx_strand_id
1 'polypeptide(L)'
;MAANSSSSTKPAPSGLSPKISLFFSRLKDAFVAAETRLSAMPRRRIVLLVLALALGFALLGVVFGIVLTPYNPTSTPPLDSETSTGDEQLASFTGIVRALSEPKEGSSYYLQLEGGNRILLKSTNFDIAFFKDASVTARGVAASTADGNEQVLFVKYVQIK
;
A
#
# COMPACT_ATOMS: atom_id res chain seq x y z
N MET A 1 41.48 54.58 -8.98
CA MET A 1 40.04 54.59 -8.67
C MET A 1 39.38 53.43 -9.42
N ALA A 2 38.69 52.56 -8.67
CA ALA A 2 37.73 51.51 -9.04
C ALA A 2 38.10 50.47 -10.13
N ALA A 3 37.94 49.20 -9.74
CA ALA A 3 38.12 47.97 -10.51
C ALA A 3 37.03 47.77 -11.59
N ASN A 4 37.29 46.90 -12.58
CA ASN A 4 36.28 45.91 -12.96
C ASN A 4 36.85 44.70 -13.72
N SER A 5 36.70 43.55 -13.09
CA SER A 5 36.73 42.22 -13.69
C SER A 5 35.30 41.75 -13.96
N SER A 6 34.99 41.30 -15.17
CA SER A 6 33.77 40.53 -15.49
C SER A 6 33.99 39.78 -16.81
N SER A 7 34.26 38.48 -16.79
CA SER A 7 33.29 37.38 -16.72
C SER A 7 32.51 37.17 -18.02
N SER A 8 32.66 35.97 -18.61
CA SER A 8 31.58 35.09 -19.09
C SER A 8 30.45 35.73 -19.92
N THR A 9 30.16 35.24 -21.12
CA THR A 9 29.25 34.08 -21.32
C THR A 9 28.97 33.90 -22.82
N LYS A 10 29.28 32.70 -23.32
CA LYS A 10 28.79 32.11 -24.57
C LYS A 10 27.26 31.91 -24.46
N PRO A 11 26.41 32.33 -25.42
CA PRO A 11 25.05 31.81 -25.44
C PRO A 11 25.09 30.35 -25.91
N ALA A 12 24.69 29.45 -25.02
CA ALA A 12 24.48 28.05 -25.32
C ALA A 12 23.31 27.87 -26.31
N PRO A 13 23.36 26.88 -27.21
CA PRO A 13 22.20 26.46 -27.98
C PRO A 13 21.28 25.68 -27.03
N SER A 14 20.06 26.19 -26.81
CA SER A 14 19.01 25.45 -26.14
C SER A 14 18.55 24.30 -27.05
N GLY A 15 19.10 23.13 -26.81
CA GLY A 15 18.61 21.88 -27.36
C GLY A 15 17.22 21.57 -26.82
N LEU A 16 16.34 21.14 -27.72
CA LEU A 16 15.17 20.31 -27.42
C LEU A 16 14.91 19.43 -28.65
N SER A 17 15.07 18.14 -28.44
CA SER A 17 15.13 17.09 -29.47
C SER A 17 13.89 17.07 -30.39
N PRO A 18 14.03 17.02 -31.72
CA PRO A 18 12.93 17.11 -32.70
C PRO A 18 11.99 15.89 -32.73
N LYS A 19 12.23 14.88 -31.91
CA LYS A 19 11.43 13.66 -31.87
C LYS A 19 10.13 13.80 -31.07
N ILE A 20 10.08 14.68 -30.07
CA ILE A 20 8.92 14.82 -29.19
C ILE A 20 7.77 15.58 -29.90
N SER A 21 8.10 16.58 -30.71
CA SER A 21 7.12 17.41 -31.43
C SER A 21 6.32 16.65 -32.49
N LEU A 22 6.93 15.65 -33.12
CA LEU A 22 6.29 14.80 -34.14
C LEU A 22 5.18 13.91 -33.55
N PHE A 23 5.34 13.42 -32.32
CA PHE A 23 4.27 12.67 -31.65
C PHE A 23 3.08 13.56 -31.28
N PHE A 24 3.34 14.74 -30.69
CA PHE A 24 2.27 15.66 -30.30
C PHE A 24 1.48 16.23 -31.49
N SER A 25 2.14 16.45 -32.64
CA SER A 25 1.45 16.89 -33.87
C SER A 25 0.48 15.82 -34.39
N ARG A 26 0.93 14.57 -34.50
CA ARG A 26 0.09 13.45 -34.94
C ARG A 26 -1.08 13.17 -34.01
N LEU A 27 -0.88 13.34 -32.70
CA LEU A 27 -1.94 13.24 -31.68
C LEU A 27 -2.96 14.36 -31.80
N LYS A 28 -2.53 15.60 -32.06
CA LYS A 28 -3.42 16.74 -32.27
C LYS A 28 -4.26 16.56 -33.54
N ASP A 29 -3.65 16.16 -34.65
CA ASP A 29 -4.37 15.94 -35.90
C ASP A 29 -5.38 14.78 -35.79
N ALA A 30 -5.00 13.70 -35.11
CA ALA A 30 -5.90 12.58 -34.82
C ALA A 30 -7.07 13.00 -33.90
N PHE A 31 -6.83 13.88 -32.93
CA PHE A 31 -7.86 14.40 -32.04
C PHE A 31 -8.85 15.30 -32.79
N VAL A 32 -8.37 16.24 -33.60
CA VAL A 32 -9.22 17.14 -34.40
C VAL A 32 -10.03 16.36 -35.44
N ALA A 33 -9.44 15.34 -36.06
CA ALA A 33 -10.13 14.43 -36.97
C ALA A 33 -11.18 13.57 -36.25
N ALA A 34 -10.95 13.18 -34.99
CA ALA A 34 -11.91 12.44 -34.20
C ALA A 34 -13.07 13.34 -33.73
N GLU A 35 -12.77 14.57 -33.31
CA GLU A 35 -13.74 15.57 -32.85
C GLU A 35 -14.71 15.95 -33.97
N THR A 36 -14.21 16.23 -35.17
CA THR A 36 -15.04 16.55 -36.36
C THR A 36 -15.94 15.39 -36.78
N ARG A 37 -15.47 14.14 -36.62
CA ARG A 37 -16.29 12.94 -36.88
C ARG A 37 -17.34 12.70 -35.79
N LEU A 38 -17.04 13.05 -34.54
CA LEU A 38 -17.98 12.93 -33.42
C LEU A 38 -19.08 14.00 -33.50
N SER A 39 -18.74 15.23 -33.90
CA SER A 39 -19.70 16.33 -34.04
C SER A 39 -20.66 16.14 -35.22
N ALA A 40 -20.26 15.40 -36.25
CA ALA A 40 -21.09 15.06 -37.41
C ALA A 40 -21.95 13.81 -37.20
N MET A 41 -21.80 13.09 -36.07
CA MET A 41 -22.57 11.87 -35.81
C MET A 41 -23.98 12.17 -35.28
N PRO A 42 -24.99 11.36 -35.67
CA PRO A 42 -26.32 11.44 -35.07
C PRO A 42 -26.23 11.23 -33.55
N ARG A 43 -26.92 12.06 -32.76
CA ARG A 43 -26.91 12.01 -31.28
C ARG A 43 -27.12 10.59 -30.71
N ARG A 44 -27.94 9.77 -31.38
CA ARG A 44 -28.17 8.36 -31.00
C ARG A 44 -26.90 7.49 -31.04
N ARG A 45 -26.00 7.71 -32.01
CA ARG A 45 -24.73 6.99 -32.10
C ARG A 45 -23.73 7.45 -31.04
N ILE A 46 -23.75 8.73 -30.68
CA ILE A 46 -22.93 9.27 -29.59
C ILE A 46 -23.36 8.65 -28.25
N VAL A 47 -24.67 8.56 -27.99
CA VAL A 47 -25.20 7.89 -26.78
C VAL A 47 -24.78 6.42 -26.72
N LEU A 48 -24.85 5.70 -27.85
CA LEU A 48 -24.40 4.30 -27.91
C LEU A 48 -22.88 4.16 -27.68
N LEU A 49 -22.08 5.09 -28.22
CA LEU A 49 -20.62 5.12 -27.99
C LEU A 49 -20.28 5.38 -26.52
N VAL A 50 -20.95 6.33 -25.88
CA VAL A 50 -20.78 6.61 -24.45
C VAL A 50 -21.22 5.41 -23.60
N LEU A 51 -22.32 4.77 -23.95
CA LEU A 51 -22.79 3.56 -23.27
C LEU A 51 -21.77 2.41 -23.40
N ALA A 52 -21.27 2.17 -24.60
CA ALA A 52 -20.25 1.15 -24.86
C ALA A 52 -18.94 1.45 -24.12
N LEU A 53 -18.54 2.73 -24.04
CA LEU A 53 -17.36 3.15 -23.29
C LEU A 53 -17.55 2.92 -21.79
N ALA A 54 -18.70 3.29 -21.23
CA ALA A 54 -19.03 3.05 -19.82
C ALA A 54 -19.05 1.55 -19.48
N LEU A 55 -19.63 0.71 -20.35
CA LEU A 55 -19.60 -0.75 -20.24
C LEU A 55 -18.16 -1.30 -20.29
N GLY A 56 -17.31 -0.77 -21.17
CA GLY A 56 -15.90 -1.13 -21.23
C GLY A 56 -15.16 -0.82 -19.93
N PHE A 57 -15.33 0.40 -19.40
CA PHE A 57 -14.73 0.79 -18.11
C PHE A 57 -15.27 -0.04 -16.94
N ALA A 58 -16.56 -0.39 -16.94
CA ALA A 58 -17.14 -1.25 -15.91
C ALA A 58 -16.52 -2.66 -15.94
N LEU A 59 -16.37 -3.26 -17.11
CA LEU A 59 -15.72 -4.57 -17.27
C LEU A 59 -14.24 -4.53 -16.85
N LEU A 60 -13.51 -3.49 -17.26
CA LEU A 60 -12.13 -3.27 -16.84
C LEU A 60 -12.02 -3.08 -15.32
N GLY A 61 -12.93 -2.33 -14.70
CA GLY A 61 -13.02 -2.15 -13.26
C GLY A 61 -13.27 -3.46 -12.50
N VAL A 62 -14.11 -4.35 -13.04
CA VAL A 62 -14.35 -5.68 -12.46
C VAL A 62 -13.10 -6.55 -12.54
N VAL A 63 -12.40 -6.57 -13.69
CA VAL A 63 -11.15 -7.34 -13.84
C VAL A 63 -10.06 -6.77 -12.92
N PHE A 64 -9.93 -5.45 -12.84
CA PHE A 64 -9.02 -4.79 -11.89
C PHE A 64 -9.38 -5.12 -10.43
N GLY A 65 -10.68 -5.12 -10.09
CA GLY A 65 -11.16 -5.54 -8.77
C GLY A 65 -10.84 -7.00 -8.45
N ILE A 66 -10.92 -7.92 -9.42
CA ILE A 66 -10.62 -9.34 -9.17
C ILE A 66 -9.10 -9.59 -9.09
N VAL A 67 -8.31 -8.94 -9.95
CA VAL A 67 -6.85 -9.19 -10.02
C VAL A 67 -6.07 -8.41 -8.96
N LEU A 68 -6.49 -7.19 -8.60
CA LEU A 68 -5.82 -6.37 -7.58
C LEU A 68 -6.41 -6.51 -6.18
N THR A 69 -7.44 -7.33 -5.99
CA THR A 69 -7.91 -7.68 -4.65
C THR A 69 -7.47 -9.09 -4.30
N PRO A 70 -6.18 -9.33 -3.95
CA PRO A 70 -5.84 -10.48 -3.14
C PRO A 70 -6.31 -10.17 -1.70
N TYR A 71 -7.61 -9.96 -1.51
CA TYR A 71 -8.21 -10.12 -0.19
C TYR A 71 -8.41 -11.62 -0.07
N ASN A 72 -7.38 -12.28 0.45
CA ASN A 72 -7.53 -13.61 1.01
C ASN A 72 -8.10 -13.37 2.42
N PRO A 73 -9.42 -13.45 2.64
CA PRO A 73 -9.95 -13.36 3.99
C PRO A 73 -9.32 -14.51 4.76
N THR A 74 -8.41 -14.19 5.69
CA THR A 74 -7.96 -15.17 6.67
C THR A 74 -9.22 -15.73 7.31
N SER A 75 -9.49 -17.03 7.13
CA SER A 75 -10.63 -17.71 7.74
C SER A 75 -10.55 -17.52 9.26
N THR A 76 -11.24 -16.52 9.77
CA THR A 76 -11.61 -16.47 11.18
C THR A 76 -12.53 -17.65 11.43
N PRO A 77 -12.22 -18.54 12.39
CA PRO A 77 -13.09 -19.65 12.73
C PRO A 77 -14.51 -19.15 13.00
N PRO A 78 -15.55 -19.92 12.63
CA PRO A 78 -16.92 -19.52 12.89
C PRO A 78 -17.08 -19.31 14.41
N LEU A 79 -17.55 -18.11 14.77
CA LEU A 79 -18.02 -17.81 16.11
C LEU A 79 -19.34 -18.56 16.30
N ASP A 80 -19.24 -19.80 16.76
CA ASP A 80 -20.35 -20.49 17.39
C ASP A 80 -20.80 -19.62 18.57
N SER A 81 -21.90 -18.92 18.34
CA SER A 81 -22.57 -18.09 19.33
C SER A 81 -23.42 -19.01 20.19
N GLU A 82 -22.83 -19.68 21.18
CA GLU A 82 -23.53 -20.06 22.42
C GLU A 82 -22.55 -20.17 23.60
N THR A 83 -22.65 -19.19 24.50
CA THR A 83 -22.41 -19.26 25.95
C THR A 83 -21.11 -19.88 26.47
N SER A 84 -20.13 -19.05 26.85
CA SER A 84 -19.52 -19.16 28.19
C SER A 84 -18.79 -17.87 28.58
N THR A 85 -19.00 -17.50 29.84
CA THR A 85 -18.45 -16.37 30.58
C THR A 85 -16.91 -16.31 30.57
N GLY A 86 -16.34 -15.14 30.26
CA GLY A 86 -15.03 -14.68 30.73
C GLY A 86 -13.81 -15.12 29.92
N ASP A 87 -13.02 -14.15 29.45
CA ASP A 87 -11.69 -14.31 28.83
C ASP A 87 -11.66 -14.97 27.44
N GLU A 88 -11.68 -14.11 26.41
CA GLU A 88 -10.94 -14.43 25.17
C GLU A 88 -9.54 -14.90 25.58
N GLN A 89 -9.15 -16.13 25.24
CA GLN A 89 -7.92 -16.74 25.69
C GLN A 89 -6.70 -16.06 25.02
N LEU A 90 -6.29 -14.91 25.56
CA LEU A 90 -5.18 -14.12 25.04
C LEU A 90 -3.87 -14.84 25.33
N ALA A 91 -3.07 -15.05 24.29
CA ALA A 91 -1.71 -15.54 24.43
C ALA A 91 -0.86 -14.46 25.10
N SER A 92 -0.05 -14.87 26.09
CA SER A 92 0.81 -13.97 26.88
C SER A 92 2.26 -14.37 26.69
N PHE A 93 3.08 -13.44 26.21
CA PHE A 93 4.50 -13.66 25.97
C PHE A 93 5.32 -12.57 26.66
N THR A 94 6.44 -12.96 27.25
CA THR A 94 7.36 -12.03 27.93
C THR A 94 8.69 -12.03 27.22
N GLY A 95 9.22 -10.85 26.93
CA GLY A 95 10.51 -10.72 26.26
C GLY A 95 10.92 -9.28 26.04
N ILE A 96 11.99 -9.09 25.29
CA ILE A 96 12.52 -7.77 24.96
C ILE A 96 11.99 -7.35 23.59
N VAL A 97 11.41 -6.15 23.49
CA VAL A 97 10.97 -5.62 22.21
C VAL A 97 12.19 -5.14 21.41
N ARG A 98 12.32 -5.61 20.19
CA ARG A 98 13.40 -5.23 19.27
C ARG A 98 12.81 -4.77 17.95
N ALA A 99 13.51 -3.87 17.27
CA ALA A 99 13.14 -3.42 15.93
C ALA A 99 13.63 -4.43 14.89
N LEU A 100 12.82 -4.66 13.87
CA LEU A 100 13.26 -5.34 12.65
C LEU A 100 14.01 -4.36 11.76
N SER A 101 15.07 -4.83 11.10
CA SER A 101 15.77 -4.03 10.08
C SER A 101 14.89 -3.78 8.85
N GLU A 102 14.05 -4.75 8.50
CA GLU A 102 13.08 -4.67 7.40
C GLU A 102 11.70 -5.11 7.91
N PRO A 103 10.62 -4.36 7.61
CA PRO A 103 9.27 -4.75 8.02
C PRO A 103 8.86 -6.09 7.42
N LYS A 104 8.26 -6.96 8.23
CA LYS A 104 7.75 -8.28 7.81
C LYS A 104 6.31 -8.46 8.27
N GLU A 105 5.42 -8.91 7.38
CA GLU A 105 3.98 -9.10 7.68
C GLU A 105 3.26 -7.84 8.21
N GLY A 106 3.78 -6.66 7.83
CA GLY A 106 3.32 -5.36 8.34
C GLY A 106 3.72 -5.07 9.79
N SER A 107 4.63 -5.85 10.36
CA SER A 107 5.23 -5.63 11.68
C SER A 107 6.63 -5.04 11.51
N SER A 108 6.95 -4.01 12.29
CA SER A 108 8.29 -3.41 12.34
C SER A 108 9.06 -3.79 13.61
N TYR A 109 8.41 -4.50 14.52
CA TYR A 109 8.95 -4.88 15.83
C TYR A 109 8.68 -6.36 16.10
N TYR A 110 9.54 -6.96 16.91
CA TYR A 110 9.37 -8.33 17.39
C TYR A 110 9.69 -8.42 18.89
N LEU A 111 9.10 -9.40 19.55
CA LEU A 111 9.43 -9.78 20.91
C LEU A 111 10.49 -10.88 20.85
N GLN A 112 11.66 -10.62 21.42
CA GLN A 112 12.69 -11.62 21.62
C GLN A 112 12.45 -12.33 22.95
N LEU A 113 12.09 -13.61 22.87
CA LEU A 113 11.91 -14.46 24.04
C LEU A 113 13.26 -14.93 24.58
N GLU A 114 13.29 -15.34 25.85
CA GLU A 114 14.51 -15.87 26.49
C GLU A 114 15.04 -17.13 25.78
N GLY A 115 14.16 -17.92 25.15
CA GLY A 115 14.53 -19.10 24.36
C GLY A 115 15.07 -18.81 22.96
N GLY A 116 15.35 -17.55 22.62
CA GLY A 116 15.85 -17.15 21.29
C GLY A 116 14.80 -17.08 20.19
N ASN A 117 13.59 -17.61 20.45
CA ASN A 117 12.44 -17.48 19.55
C ASN A 117 12.00 -16.01 19.44
N ARG A 118 11.55 -15.65 18.24
CA ARG A 118 11.01 -14.32 17.94
C ARG A 118 9.53 -14.39 17.61
N ILE A 119 8.76 -13.43 18.12
CA ILE A 119 7.35 -13.26 17.80
C ILE A 119 7.16 -11.86 17.21
N LEU A 120 6.59 -11.77 16.01
CA LEU A 120 6.31 -10.50 15.37
C LEU A 120 5.20 -9.76 16.12
N LEU A 121 5.38 -8.46 16.35
CA LEU A 121 4.43 -7.65 17.11
C LEU A 121 3.67 -6.71 16.18
N LYS A 122 2.34 -6.78 16.26
CA LYS A 122 1.43 -5.88 15.53
C LYS A 122 0.40 -5.30 16.48
N SER A 123 0.21 -3.99 16.46
CA SER A 123 -0.80 -3.30 17.26
C SER A 123 -1.48 -2.23 16.42
N THR A 124 -2.79 -2.10 16.57
CA THR A 124 -3.59 -1.01 16.00
C THR A 124 -3.94 0.05 17.05
N ASN A 125 -3.76 -0.27 18.33
CA ASN A 125 -4.27 0.53 19.45
C ASN A 125 -3.21 1.48 20.04
N PHE A 126 -1.94 1.16 19.86
CA PHE A 126 -0.81 1.94 20.38
C PHE A 126 0.45 1.67 19.56
N ASP A 127 1.39 2.60 19.64
CA ASP A 127 2.68 2.44 18.97
C ASP A 127 3.62 1.52 19.77
N ILE A 128 4.03 0.42 19.17
CA ILE A 128 4.97 -0.55 19.75
C ILE A 128 6.37 0.07 19.88
N ALA A 129 6.69 1.10 19.09
CA ALA A 129 7.98 1.79 19.14
C ALA A 129 8.29 2.35 20.53
N PHE A 130 7.27 2.70 21.32
CA PHE A 130 7.43 3.20 22.68
C PHE A 130 8.12 2.19 23.61
N PHE A 131 7.93 0.90 23.37
CA PHE A 131 8.48 -0.17 24.19
C PHE A 131 9.80 -0.72 23.65
N LYS A 132 10.38 -0.09 22.62
CA LYS A 132 11.64 -0.54 22.00
C LYS A 132 12.74 -0.69 23.07
N ASP A 133 13.42 -1.82 23.03
CA ASP A 133 14.49 -2.24 23.94
C ASP A 133 14.04 -2.45 25.41
N ALA A 134 12.74 -2.32 25.71
CA ALA A 134 12.17 -2.63 27.02
C ALA A 134 11.81 -4.12 27.14
N SER A 135 11.90 -4.64 28.36
CA SER A 135 11.36 -5.94 28.73
C SER A 135 9.88 -5.79 29.06
N VAL A 136 9.03 -6.45 28.30
CA VAL A 136 7.58 -6.33 28.42
C VAL A 136 6.90 -7.67 28.35
N THR A 137 5.73 -7.74 28.97
CA THR A 137 4.76 -8.80 28.79
C THR A 137 3.68 -8.32 27.82
N ALA A 138 3.67 -8.89 26.62
CA ALA A 138 2.67 -8.61 25.59
C ALA A 138 1.56 -9.67 25.64
N ARG A 139 0.31 -9.23 25.64
CA ARG A 139 -0.88 -10.09 25.60
C ARG A 139 -1.74 -9.78 24.38
N GLY A 140 -2.16 -10.82 23.67
CA GLY A 140 -2.85 -10.62 22.41
C GLY A 140 -3.33 -11.92 21.77
N VAL A 141 -3.82 -11.78 20.54
CA VAL A 141 -4.21 -12.93 19.72
C VAL A 141 -2.99 -13.36 18.92
N ALA A 142 -2.57 -14.61 19.06
CA ALA A 142 -1.46 -15.17 18.29
C ALA A 142 -1.98 -15.81 17.01
N ALA A 143 -1.33 -15.51 15.88
CA ALA A 143 -1.59 -16.11 14.58
C ALA A 143 -0.27 -16.58 13.97
N SER A 144 -0.30 -17.62 13.15
CA SER A 144 0.88 -18.06 12.40
C SER A 144 1.00 -17.29 11.09
N THR A 145 2.22 -17.01 10.65
CA THR A 145 2.49 -16.45 9.32
C THR A 145 2.06 -17.41 8.21
N ALA A 146 1.83 -16.90 6.99
CA ALA A 146 1.46 -17.73 5.84
C ALA A 146 2.46 -18.88 5.57
N ASP A 147 3.74 -18.64 5.85
CA ASP A 147 4.82 -19.63 5.70
C ASP A 147 4.88 -20.66 6.85
N GLY A 148 4.07 -20.52 7.90
CA GLY A 148 4.05 -21.39 9.08
C GLY A 148 5.27 -21.31 10.01
N ASN A 149 6.33 -20.60 9.60
CA ASN A 149 7.61 -20.57 10.31
C ASN A 149 7.70 -19.53 11.43
N GLU A 150 6.82 -18.52 11.42
CA GLU A 150 6.83 -17.44 12.40
C GLU A 150 5.44 -17.21 12.99
N GLN A 151 5.42 -16.58 14.16
CA GLN A 151 4.20 -16.22 14.87
C GLN A 151 4.06 -14.70 14.91
N VAL A 152 2.85 -14.22 14.63
CA VAL A 152 2.43 -12.83 14.73
C VAL A 152 1.51 -12.70 15.93
N LEU A 153 1.85 -11.80 16.85
CA LEU A 153 1.01 -11.44 17.99
C LEU A 153 0.32 -10.10 17.71
N PHE A 154 -1.00 -10.14 17.59
CA PHE A 154 -1.85 -8.96 17.56
C PHE A 154 -2.06 -8.48 19.00
N VAL A 155 -1.24 -7.51 19.40
CA VAL A 155 -1.12 -7.09 20.79
C VAL A 155 -2.32 -6.23 21.19
N LYS A 156 -3.04 -6.66 22.23
CA LYS A 156 -4.10 -5.88 22.87
C LYS A 156 -3.59 -5.12 24.09
N TYR A 157 -2.68 -5.74 24.85
CA TYR A 157 -2.14 -5.18 26.09
C TYR A 157 -0.63 -5.38 26.17
N VAL A 158 0.07 -4.38 26.72
CA VAL A 158 1.50 -4.44 27.02
C VAL A 158 1.71 -3.97 28.45
N GLN A 159 2.47 -4.74 29.22
CA GLN A 159 2.88 -4.39 30.58
C GLN A 159 4.40 -4.36 30.63
N ILE A 160 4.97 -3.23 31.07
CA ILE A 160 6.41 -3.12 31.33
C ILE A 160 6.72 -3.89 32.62
N LYS A 161 7.82 -4.66 32.60
CA LYS A 161 8.31 -5.38 33.78
C LYS A 161 9.14 -4.47 34.70
#